data_AF-A0A2M7R3W3-F1
#
_entry.id   AF-A0A2M7R3W3-F1
#
_cell.length_a   1.000
_cell.length_b   1.000
_cell.length_c   1.000
_cell.angle_alpha   90.00
_cell.angle_beta   90.00
_cell.angle_gamma   90.00
#
_symmetry.space_group_name_H-M   'P 1'
#
loop_
_entity.id
_entity.type
_entity.pdbx_description
1 polymer ?
#
loop_
_entity_poly.entity_id
_entity_poly.type
_entity_poly.pdbx_seq_one_letter_code
_entity_poly.pdbx_strand_id
1 'polypeptide(L)'
;MEAQKDEFFTGNSELSIEFSKYVLEHPEMDDLLAEEKVVVFLPEFDAKLRDFNLRMAKDIESEGGKVLYVKVKQVAPKVASRLIGVELVSEVRPVGKRRSERCGHETDI
;
A
#
# COMPACT_ATOMS: atom_id res chain seq x y z
N MET A 1 -0.22 -1.26 -30.32
CA MET A 1 -1.45 -0.76 -29.64
C MET A 1 -1.69 -1.51 -28.33
N GLU A 2 -1.38 -2.82 -28.25
CA GLU A 2 -1.54 -3.61 -27.01
C GLU A 2 -0.62 -3.15 -25.86
N ALA A 3 0.68 -2.98 -26.10
CA ALA A 3 1.62 -2.58 -25.05
C ALA A 3 1.26 -1.27 -24.31
N GLN A 4 0.58 -0.33 -24.98
CA GLN A 4 0.14 0.93 -24.37
C GLN A 4 -1.11 0.74 -23.49
N LYS A 5 -2.00 -0.20 -23.86
CA LYS A 5 -3.10 -0.61 -23.00
C LYS A 5 -2.59 -1.30 -21.74
N ASP A 6 -1.54 -2.11 -21.87
CA ASP A 6 -0.93 -2.82 -20.74
C ASP A 6 -0.28 -1.84 -19.74
N GLU A 7 0.36 -0.78 -20.24
CA GLU A 7 0.93 0.29 -19.42
C GLU A 7 -0.14 1.04 -18.62
N PHE A 8 -1.25 1.45 -19.26
CA PHE A 8 -2.35 2.10 -18.57
C PHE A 8 -3.09 1.17 -17.60
N PHE A 9 -3.24 -0.11 -17.94
CA PHE A 9 -3.80 -1.11 -17.04
C PHE A 9 -2.94 -1.27 -15.78
N THR A 10 -1.62 -1.36 -15.96
CA THR A 10 -0.66 -1.48 -14.85
C THR A 10 -0.75 -0.26 -13.93
N GLY A 11 -0.72 0.96 -14.49
CA GLY A 11 -0.83 2.19 -13.71
C GLY A 11 -2.16 2.30 -12.93
N ASN A 12 -3.28 1.95 -13.57
CA ASN A 12 -4.58 1.94 -12.89
C ASN A 12 -4.68 0.85 -11.81
N SER A 13 -4.05 -0.30 -12.02
CA SER A 13 -4.00 -1.38 -11.03
C SER A 13 -3.21 -0.95 -9.79
N GLU A 14 -2.04 -0.33 -9.96
CA GLU A 14 -1.25 0.20 -8.85
C GLU A 14 -2.01 1.28 -8.06
N LEU A 15 -2.65 2.22 -8.76
CA LEU A 15 -3.49 3.24 -8.12
C LEU A 15 -4.68 2.64 -7.37
N SER A 16 -5.29 1.59 -7.91
CA SER A 16 -6.41 0.89 -7.25
C SER A 16 -5.97 0.24 -5.95
N ILE A 17 -4.79 -0.41 -5.94
CA ILE A 17 -4.22 -1.04 -4.74
C ILE A 17 -3.94 0.01 -3.67
N GLU A 18 -3.27 1.11 -4.01
CA GLU A 18 -2.95 2.16 -3.04
C GLU A 18 -4.21 2.87 -2.54
N PHE A 19 -5.18 3.13 -3.43
CA PHE A 19 -6.45 3.72 -3.03
C PHE A 19 -7.24 2.81 -2.09
N SER A 20 -7.22 1.49 -2.31
CA SER A 20 -7.86 0.53 -1.41
C SER A 20 -7.24 0.57 -0.01
N LYS A 21 -5.92 0.67 0.09
CA LYS A 21 -5.24 0.85 1.39
C LYS A 21 -5.63 2.17 2.05
N TYR A 22 -5.68 3.26 1.26
CA TYR A 22 -6.06 4.57 1.76
C TYR A 22 -7.45 4.54 2.37
N VAL A 23 -8.44 3.95 1.69
CA VAL A 23 -9.82 3.82 2.18
C VAL A 23 -9.89 3.06 3.51
N LEU A 24 -9.13 1.98 3.66
CA LEU A 24 -9.06 1.23 4.94
C LEU A 24 -8.57 2.08 6.11
N GLU A 25 -7.73 3.08 5.85
CA GLU A 25 -7.21 4.01 6.87
C GLU A 25 -8.12 5.24 7.06
N HIS A 26 -9.07 5.48 6.15
CA HIS A 26 -9.93 6.67 6.09
C HIS A 26 -11.41 6.26 5.91
N PRO A 27 -12.07 5.74 6.95
CA PRO A 27 -13.43 5.21 6.87
C PRO A 27 -14.48 6.26 6.45
N GLU A 28 -14.20 7.56 6.57
CA GLU A 28 -15.03 8.62 6.00
C GLU A 28 -15.22 8.52 4.47
N MET A 29 -14.37 7.75 3.80
CA MET A 29 -14.44 7.49 2.36
C MET A 29 -15.40 6.36 2.01
N ASP A 30 -15.81 5.49 2.96
CA ASP A 30 -16.71 4.37 2.68
C ASP A 30 -18.07 4.84 2.17
N ASP A 31 -18.60 5.93 2.73
CA ASP A 31 -19.88 6.51 2.31
C ASP A 31 -19.84 6.97 0.84
N LEU A 32 -18.67 7.40 0.35
CA LEU A 32 -18.49 7.83 -1.04
C LEU A 32 -18.41 6.65 -2.02
N LEU A 33 -18.06 5.46 -1.51
CA LEU A 33 -17.92 4.21 -2.26
C LEU A 33 -19.13 3.28 -2.14
N ALA A 34 -20.09 3.61 -1.26
CA ALA A 34 -21.29 2.81 -1.01
C ALA A 34 -22.27 2.78 -2.20
N GLU A 35 -22.14 3.70 -3.16
CA GLU A 35 -22.93 3.67 -4.39
C GLU A 35 -22.22 2.85 -5.49
N GLU A 36 -23.01 2.20 -6.37
CA GLU A 36 -22.51 1.54 -7.58
C GLU A 36 -21.95 2.57 -8.58
N LYS A 37 -20.75 3.09 -8.31
CA LYS A 37 -20.00 4.03 -9.13
C LYS A 37 -18.71 3.39 -9.62
N VAL A 38 -18.39 3.61 -10.87
CA VAL A 38 -17.08 3.23 -11.43
C VAL A 38 -16.05 4.26 -10.96
N VAL A 39 -15.03 3.79 -10.24
CA VAL A 39 -13.93 4.64 -9.80
C VAL A 39 -12.98 4.92 -10.97
N VAL A 40 -12.72 6.18 -11.25
CA VAL A 40 -11.78 6.61 -12.28
C VAL A 40 -10.72 7.52 -11.67
N PHE A 41 -9.46 7.11 -11.80
CA PHE A 41 -8.32 7.88 -11.30
C PHE A 41 -7.86 8.95 -12.28
N LEU A 42 -7.62 10.16 -11.76
CA LEU A 42 -7.08 11.30 -12.50
C LEU A 42 -5.74 11.73 -11.88
N PRO A 43 -4.63 11.07 -12.23
CA PRO A 43 -3.31 11.42 -11.71
C PRO A 43 -2.81 12.76 -12.30
N GLU A 44 -2.35 13.67 -11.45
CA GLU A 44 -1.77 14.95 -11.89
C GLU A 44 -0.32 14.79 -12.39
N PHE A 45 0.36 13.73 -11.94
CA PHE A 45 1.75 13.41 -12.27
C PHE A 45 1.91 12.60 -13.57
N ASP A 46 0.81 12.09 -14.15
CA ASP A 46 0.81 11.39 -15.44
C ASP A 46 -0.35 11.88 -16.31
N ALA A 47 -0.06 12.87 -17.15
CA ALA A 47 -1.05 13.47 -18.04
C ALA A 47 -1.60 12.48 -19.08
N LYS A 48 -0.80 11.50 -19.54
CA LYS A 48 -1.25 10.53 -20.55
C LYS A 48 -2.27 9.57 -19.95
N LEU A 49 -1.97 9.02 -18.77
CA LEU A 49 -2.88 8.15 -18.04
C LEU A 49 -4.17 8.90 -17.65
N ARG A 50 -4.05 10.15 -17.18
CA ARG A 50 -5.19 11.01 -16.87
C ARG A 50 -6.11 11.21 -18.07
N ASP A 51 -5.57 11.58 -19.23
CA ASP A 51 -6.38 11.88 -20.41
C ASP A 51 -7.06 10.60 -20.96
N PHE A 52 -6.37 9.46 -20.88
CA PHE A 52 -6.95 8.15 -21.21
C PHE A 52 -8.11 7.80 -20.27
N ASN A 53 -7.89 7.90 -18.96
CA ASN A 53 -8.91 7.60 -17.94
C ASN A 53 -10.12 8.53 -18.06
N LEU A 54 -9.89 9.81 -18.36
CA LEU A 54 -10.97 10.79 -18.57
C LEU A 54 -11.81 10.46 -19.80
N ARG A 55 -11.19 9.98 -20.89
CA ARG A 55 -11.94 9.53 -22.07
C ARG A 55 -12.81 8.32 -21.73
N MET A 56 -12.25 7.33 -21.04
CA MET A 56 -12.98 6.14 -20.61
C MET A 56 -14.16 6.50 -19.69
N ALA A 57 -13.98 7.45 -18.78
CA ALA A 57 -15.06 7.93 -17.91
C ALA A 57 -16.23 8.52 -18.70
N LYS A 58 -15.95 9.33 -19.72
CA LYS A 58 -16.99 9.92 -20.57
C LYS A 58 -17.73 8.84 -21.35
N ASP A 59 -17.03 7.82 -21.82
CA ASP A 59 -17.65 6.69 -22.51
C ASP A 59 -18.63 5.96 -21.54
N ILE A 60 -18.20 5.67 -20.30
CA ILE A 60 -19.05 5.09 -19.25
C ILE A 60 -20.28 5.96 -18.93
N GLU A 61 -20.08 7.26 -18.75
CA GLU A 61 -21.17 8.21 -18.48
C GLU A 61 -22.16 8.28 -19.65
N SER A 62 -21.66 8.20 -20.89
CA SER A 62 -22.51 8.21 -22.09
C SER A 62 -23.38 6.96 -22.22
N GLU A 63 -22.93 5.84 -21.64
CA GLU A 63 -23.67 4.58 -21.54
C GLU A 63 -24.61 4.54 -20.32
N GLY A 64 -24.68 5.63 -19.55
CA GLY A 64 -25.54 5.76 -18.35
C GLY A 64 -24.91 5.25 -17.06
N GLY A 65 -23.62 4.88 -17.08
CA GLY A 65 -22.86 4.52 -15.89
C GLY A 65 -22.57 5.74 -15.01
N LYS A 66 -22.49 5.53 -13.70
CA LYS A 66 -22.07 6.58 -12.76
C LYS A 66 -20.57 6.47 -12.52
N VAL A 67 -19.87 7.61 -12.55
CA VAL A 67 -18.42 7.67 -12.33
C VAL A 67 -18.09 8.43 -11.05
N LEU A 68 -17.14 7.92 -10.27
CA LEU A 68 -16.49 8.62 -9.18
C LEU A 68 -15.07 9.00 -9.61
N TYR A 69 -14.83 10.31 -9.75
CA TYR A 69 -13.51 10.82 -10.11
C TYR A 69 -12.62 10.99 -8.88
N VAL A 70 -11.46 10.35 -8.89
CA VAL A 70 -10.46 10.45 -7.82
C VAL A 70 -9.25 11.20 -8.34
N LYS A 71 -9.05 12.43 -7.86
CA LYS A 71 -7.85 13.23 -8.20
C LYS A 71 -6.67 12.77 -7.35
N VAL A 72 -5.58 12.40 -8.01
CA VAL A 72 -4.37 11.92 -7.33
C VAL A 72 -3.21 12.87 -7.64
N LYS A 73 -2.81 13.69 -6.67
CA LYS A 73 -1.73 14.67 -6.87
C LYS A 73 -0.36 14.00 -7.03
N GLN A 74 -0.11 12.97 -6.23
CA GLN A 74 1.14 12.21 -6.21
C GLN A 74 0.92 10.88 -5.47
N VAL A 75 1.79 9.90 -5.71
CA VAL A 75 1.88 8.67 -4.92
C VAL A 75 3.13 8.77 -4.06
N ALA A 76 3.01 8.42 -2.77
CA ALA A 76 4.17 8.42 -1.88
C ALA A 76 5.22 7.40 -2.38
N PRO A 77 6.52 7.69 -2.25
CA PRO A 77 7.56 6.70 -2.54
C PRO A 77 7.31 5.43 -1.74
N LYS A 78 7.54 4.25 -2.35
CA LYS A 78 7.45 2.97 -1.63
C LYS A 78 8.32 3.05 -0.38
N VAL A 79 7.69 2.94 0.79
CA VAL A 79 8.41 3.07 2.06
C VAL A 79 9.45 1.94 2.12
N ALA A 80 10.70 2.31 2.30
CA ALA A 80 11.80 1.36 2.43
C ALA A 80 11.71 0.58 3.77
N SER A 81 12.70 -0.27 4.03
CA SER A 81 12.82 -1.04 5.27
C SER A 81 12.62 -0.15 6.51
N ARG A 82 11.78 -0.62 7.44
CA ARG A 82 11.51 0.02 8.75
C ARG A 82 12.30 -0.64 9.87
N LEU A 83 13.30 -1.46 9.55
CA LEU A 83 14.05 -2.20 10.56
C LEU A 83 14.85 -1.24 11.44
N ILE A 84 14.76 -1.46 12.76
CA ILE A 84 15.53 -0.75 13.78
C ILE A 84 16.37 -1.79 14.51
N GLY A 85 17.69 -1.61 14.52
CA GLY A 85 18.62 -2.54 15.18
C GLY A 85 18.90 -3.81 14.36
N VAL A 86 19.30 -3.65 13.09
CA VAL A 86 19.70 -4.79 12.25
C VAL A 86 21.14 -5.18 12.54
N GLU A 87 21.36 -6.44 12.93
CA GLU A 87 22.67 -7.05 13.05
C GLU A 87 22.75 -8.30 12.17
N LEU A 88 23.82 -8.42 11.40
CA LEU A 88 24.14 -9.61 10.62
C LEU A 88 24.99 -10.53 11.48
N VAL A 89 24.44 -11.66 11.89
CA VAL A 89 25.17 -12.68 12.66
C VAL A 89 25.25 -13.97 11.85
N SER A 90 26.43 -14.56 11.75
CA SER A 90 26.67 -15.83 11.04
C SER A 90 26.21 -17.04 11.85
N GLU A 91 26.09 -16.90 13.16
CA GLU A 91 25.57 -17.92 14.09
C GLU A 91 24.74 -17.24 15.18
N VAL A 92 23.45 -17.61 15.27
CA VAL A 92 22.59 -17.19 16.38
C VAL A 92 22.84 -18.15 17.54
N ARG A 93 23.67 -17.74 18.52
CA ARG A 93 23.78 -18.52 19.75
C ARG A 93 22.49 -18.37 20.56
N PRO A 94 21.87 -19.47 21.02
CA PRO A 94 20.72 -19.36 21.91
C PRO A 94 21.14 -18.60 23.17
N VAL A 95 20.35 -17.59 23.56
CA VAL A 95 20.51 -16.89 24.83
C VAL A 95 20.50 -17.94 25.94
N GLY A 96 21.67 -18.21 26.51
CA GLY A 96 21.84 -19.24 27.52
C GLY A 96 21.02 -18.92 28.76
N LYS A 97 20.22 -19.89 29.23
CA LYS A 97 19.63 -19.85 30.57
C LYS A 97 20.73 -19.51 31.57
N ARG A 98 20.61 -18.35 32.25
CA ARG A 98 21.39 -18.04 33.45
C ARG A 98 21.27 -19.24 34.40
N ARG A 99 22.34 -20.00 34.55
CA ARG A 99 22.47 -20.88 35.71
C ARG A 99 22.66 -19.94 36.89
N SER A 100 21.64 -19.86 37.74
CA SER A 100 21.78 -19.26 39.06
C SER A 100 22.97 -19.92 39.76
N GLU A 101 23.90 -19.08 40.20
CA GLU A 101 24.94 -19.47 41.12
C GLU A 101 24.24 -20.08 42.34
N ARG A 102 24.45 -21.38 42.52
CA ARG A 102 23.98 -22.09 43.68
C ARG A 102 24.86 -21.60 44.84
N CYS A 103 24.30 -20.73 45.68
CA CYS A 103 24.78 -20.54 47.05
C CYS A 103 24.91 -21.93 47.67
N GLY A 104 26.16 -22.34 47.91
CA GLY A 104 26.52 -23.51 48.69
C GLY A 104 27.31 -23.03 49.88
N HIS A 105 26.63 -22.91 51.02
CA HIS A 105 27.24 -22.96 52.34
C HIS A 105 28.04 -24.25 52.50
N GLU A 106 29.22 -24.17 53.11
CA GLU A 106 29.85 -25.19 53.98
C GLU A 106 31.03 -24.49 54.69
N THR A 107 30.84 -23.96 55.91
CA THR A 107 30.99 -24.57 57.26
C THR A 107 32.43 -24.67 57.79
N ASP A 108 32.59 -24.07 58.97
CA ASP A 108 33.37 -24.51 60.15
C ASP A 108 34.86 -24.86 60.02
N ILE A 109 35.73 -24.01 60.56
CA ILE A 109 36.47 -24.13 61.86
C ILE A 109 37.50 -22.98 61.94
#